data_AF-A0A6P6FSQ4-F1
#
_entry.id   AF-A0A6P6FSQ4-F1
#
_cell.length_a   1.000
_cell.length_b   1.000
_cell.length_c   1.000
_cell.angle_alpha   90.00
_cell.angle_beta   90.00
_cell.angle_gamma   90.00
#
_symmetry.space_group_name_H-M   'P 1'
#
loop_
_entity.id
_entity.type
_entity.pdbx_description
1 polymer ?
#
loop_
_entity_poly.entity_id
_entity_poly.type
_entity_poly.pdbx_seq_one_letter_code
_entity_poly.pdbx_strand_id
1 'polypeptide(L)'
;MPLFVSDKEYSLLRNDAALLADKADAFIRDLYKELDTVRAHANVASITAEQKYLSLSSDLLKLQSHNSQLQNSLRRRLSELANVQEQNSRIYVQCIRKDGEIERLTKELSELHKSKRQLVELAQQKDSEIHFGLSKLGITKLGRRA
;
A
#
# COMPACT_ATOMS: atom_id res chain seq x y z
N MET A 1 21.91 -73.57 10.54
CA MET A 1 21.96 -73.71 12.01
C MET A 1 20.95 -72.77 12.63
N PRO A 2 20.38 -73.08 13.81
CA PRO A 2 19.32 -72.26 14.39
C PRO A 2 19.84 -70.87 14.74
N LEU A 3 19.08 -69.82 14.41
CA LEU A 3 19.50 -68.42 14.66
C LEU A 3 19.50 -68.05 16.16
N PHE A 4 18.85 -68.85 16.99
CA PHE A 4 18.59 -68.58 18.41
C PHE A 4 19.52 -69.34 19.37
N VAL A 5 20.40 -70.21 18.87
CA VAL A 5 21.43 -70.91 19.65
C VAL A 5 22.69 -71.11 18.83
N SER A 6 23.85 -71.04 19.48
CA SER A 6 25.13 -71.34 18.83
C SER A 6 25.34 -72.84 18.60
N ASP A 7 26.23 -73.21 17.69
CA ASP A 7 26.50 -74.61 17.32
C ASP A 7 26.95 -75.48 18.51
N LYS A 8 27.67 -74.85 19.46
CA LYS A 8 28.11 -75.47 20.71
C LYS A 8 26.94 -75.76 21.64
N GLU A 9 26.01 -74.81 21.79
CA GLU A 9 24.81 -74.98 22.62
C GLU A 9 23.83 -75.99 22.01
N TYR A 10 23.67 -75.97 20.69
CA TYR A 10 22.83 -76.92 19.97
C TYR A 10 23.32 -78.36 20.15
N SER A 11 24.64 -78.57 20.13
CA SER A 11 25.24 -79.89 20.34
C SER A 11 25.00 -80.42 21.77
N LEU A 12 24.97 -79.54 22.76
CA LEU A 12 24.71 -79.87 24.18
C LEU A 12 23.22 -80.12 24.46
N LEU A 13 22.33 -79.38 23.79
CA LEU A 13 20.87 -79.44 23.96
C LEU A 13 20.19 -80.42 23.01
N ARG A 14 20.95 -81.15 22.18
CA ARG A 14 20.41 -82.04 21.12
C ARG A 14 19.39 -83.07 21.60
N ASN A 15 19.49 -83.51 22.85
CA ASN A 15 18.60 -84.50 23.47
C ASN A 15 17.51 -83.87 24.35
N ASP A 16 17.52 -82.55 24.53
CA ASP A 16 16.54 -81.81 25.32
C ASP A 16 15.78 -80.84 24.40
N ALA A 17 14.81 -81.41 23.68
CA ALA A 17 13.98 -80.67 22.74
C ALA A 17 13.11 -79.61 23.43
N ALA A 18 12.75 -79.81 24.70
CA ALA A 18 11.93 -78.87 25.47
C ALA A 18 12.71 -77.58 25.74
N LEU A 19 13.94 -77.68 26.26
CA LEU A 19 14.79 -76.51 26.50
C LEU A 19 15.17 -75.78 25.20
N LEU A 20 15.35 -76.51 24.10
CA LEU A 20 15.62 -75.90 22.80
C LEU A 20 14.39 -75.12 22.27
N ALA A 21 13.17 -75.66 22.47
CA ALA A 21 11.93 -74.98 22.14
C ALA A 21 11.72 -73.73 22.99
N ASP A 22 11.96 -73.80 24.31
CA ASP A 22 11.85 -72.65 25.21
C ASP A 22 12.80 -71.50 24.80
N LYS A 23 14.03 -71.83 24.38
CA LYS A 23 14.99 -70.84 23.85
C LYS A 23 14.51 -70.22 22.53
N ALA A 24 13.92 -71.01 21.64
CA ALA A 24 13.34 -70.50 20.41
C ALA A 24 12.17 -69.55 20.69
N ASP A 25 11.28 -69.92 21.61
CA ASP A 25 10.14 -69.11 22.01
C ASP A 25 10.57 -67.80 22.68
N ALA A 26 11.61 -67.84 23.52
CA ALA A 26 12.20 -66.64 24.12
C ALA A 26 12.76 -65.69 23.04
N PHE A 27 13.55 -66.23 22.10
CA PHE A 27 14.10 -65.45 20.99
C PHE A 27 13.01 -64.84 20.10
N ILE A 28 11.97 -65.59 19.77
CA ILE A 28 10.81 -65.11 19.00
C ILE A 28 10.09 -63.99 19.77
N ARG A 29 9.87 -64.13 21.07
CA ARG A 29 9.25 -63.10 21.91
C ARG A 29 10.07 -61.81 21.92
N ASP A 30 11.39 -61.90 21.99
CA ASP A 30 12.25 -60.73 22.00
C ASP A 30 12.27 -60.03 20.63
N LEU A 31 12.29 -60.78 19.52
CA LEU A 31 12.10 -60.21 18.18
C LEU A 31 10.76 -59.49 18.02
N TYR A 32 9.67 -60.04 18.58
CA TYR A 32 8.37 -59.35 18.56
C TYR A 32 8.40 -58.04 19.35
N LYS A 33 9.06 -58.00 20.51
CA LYS A 33 9.22 -56.75 21.27
C LYS A 33 10.03 -55.72 20.47
N GLU A 34 11.14 -56.12 19.86
CA GLU A 34 11.94 -55.22 19.01
C GLU A 34 11.11 -54.70 17.84
N LEU A 35 10.37 -55.57 17.15
CA LEU A 35 9.48 -55.18 16.06
C LEU A 35 8.42 -54.17 16.52
N ASP A 36 7.80 -54.40 17.67
CA ASP A 36 6.78 -53.51 18.24
C ASP A 36 7.38 -52.14 18.59
N THR A 37 8.60 -52.11 19.16
CA THR A 37 9.28 -50.84 19.43
C THR A 37 9.60 -50.10 18.13
N VAL A 38 10.16 -50.76 17.11
CA VAL A 38 10.46 -50.12 15.81
C VAL A 38 9.18 -49.60 15.16
N ARG A 39 8.09 -50.37 15.20
CA ARG A 39 6.79 -49.95 14.67
C ARG A 39 6.24 -48.74 15.41
N ALA A 40 6.33 -48.72 16.74
CA ALA A 40 5.92 -47.57 17.55
C ALA A 40 6.73 -46.31 17.20
N HIS A 41 8.05 -46.42 17.07
CA HIS A 41 8.92 -45.30 16.69
C HIS A 41 8.60 -44.79 15.27
N ALA A 42 8.38 -45.69 14.32
CA ALA A 42 7.99 -45.33 12.95
C ALA A 42 6.65 -44.59 12.92
N ASN A 43 5.66 -45.05 13.69
CA ASN A 43 4.37 -44.39 13.81
C ASN A 43 4.50 -42.98 14.40
N VAL A 44 5.28 -42.81 15.48
CA VAL A 44 5.54 -41.50 16.08
C VAL A 44 6.23 -40.56 15.10
N ALA A 45 7.23 -41.05 14.36
CA ALA A 45 7.92 -40.27 13.35
C ALA A 45 6.98 -39.83 12.21
N SER A 46 6.10 -40.72 11.73
CA SER A 46 5.10 -40.40 10.70
C SER A 46 4.13 -39.32 11.18
N ILE A 47 3.54 -39.49 12.37
CA ILE A 47 2.61 -38.51 12.94
C ILE A 47 3.29 -37.16 13.13
N THR A 48 4.53 -37.15 13.61
CA THR A 48 5.29 -35.90 13.81
C THR A 48 5.56 -35.19 12.49
N ALA A 49 5.92 -35.93 11.44
CA ALA A 49 6.14 -35.37 10.11
C ALA A 49 4.85 -34.77 9.53
N GLU A 50 3.72 -35.47 9.67
CA GLU A 50 2.40 -34.99 9.25
C GLU A 50 2.01 -33.71 9.98
N GLN A 51 2.14 -33.67 11.31
CA GLN A 51 1.83 -32.47 12.10
C GLN A 51 2.70 -31.28 11.70
N LYS A 52 4.00 -31.50 11.48
CA LYS A 52 4.91 -30.44 11.01
C LYS A 52 4.52 -29.94 9.63
N TYR A 53 4.18 -30.83 8.71
CA TYR A 53 3.71 -30.47 7.37
C TYR A 53 2.43 -29.63 7.44
N LEU A 54 1.44 -30.06 8.22
CA LEU A 54 0.18 -29.33 8.40
C LEU A 54 0.40 -27.93 9.00
N SER A 55 1.26 -27.82 10.01
CA SER A 55 1.63 -26.53 10.60
C SER A 55 2.27 -25.61 9.58
N LEU A 56 3.29 -26.09 8.86
CA LEU A 56 3.99 -25.31 7.84
C LEU A 56 3.06 -24.89 6.70
N SER A 57 2.18 -25.79 6.27
CA SER A 57 1.19 -25.49 5.22
C SER A 57 0.21 -24.39 5.66
N SER A 58 -0.27 -24.45 6.91
CA SER A 58 -1.12 -23.40 7.49
C SER A 58 -0.39 -22.05 7.51
N ASP A 59 0.85 -22.03 7.97
CA ASP A 59 1.62 -20.79 8.08
C ASP A 59 1.95 -20.20 6.71
N LEU A 60 2.23 -21.05 5.72
CA LEU A 60 2.42 -20.64 4.34
C LEU A 60 1.14 -19.98 3.77
N LEU A 61 -0.03 -20.57 4.00
CA LEU A 61 -1.30 -19.98 3.56
C LEU A 61 -1.57 -18.63 4.22
N LYS A 62 -1.29 -18.49 5.53
CA LYS A 62 -1.40 -17.21 6.24
C LYS A 62 -0.46 -16.16 5.64
N LEU A 63 0.79 -16.52 5.39
CA LEU A 63 1.78 -15.63 4.77
C LEU A 63 1.35 -15.20 3.36
N GLN A 64 0.85 -16.14 2.54
CA GLN A 64 0.34 -15.82 1.21
C GLN A 64 -0.86 -14.87 1.25
N SER A 65 -1.79 -15.09 2.18
CA SER A 65 -2.92 -14.19 2.40
C SER A 65 -2.44 -12.79 2.81
N HIS A 66 -1.52 -12.70 3.77
CA HIS A 66 -0.98 -11.43 4.24
C HIS A 66 -0.24 -10.68 3.13
N ASN A 67 0.59 -11.37 2.35
CA ASN A 67 1.28 -10.79 1.21
C ASN A 67 0.29 -10.24 0.17
N SER A 68 -0.77 -10.99 -0.14
CA SER A 68 -1.83 -10.54 -1.06
C SER A 68 -2.55 -9.29 -0.54
N GLN A 69 -2.83 -9.22 0.76
CA GLN A 69 -3.41 -8.03 1.39
C GLN A 69 -2.48 -6.81 1.30
N LEU A 70 -1.19 -7.01 1.58
CA LEU A 70 -0.17 -5.94 1.48
C LEU A 70 -0.04 -5.44 0.04
N GLN A 71 0.00 -6.34 -0.94
CA GLN A 71 0.04 -5.96 -2.37
C GLN A 71 -1.18 -5.15 -2.77
N ASN A 72 -2.38 -5.55 -2.33
CA ASN A 72 -3.60 -4.79 -2.59
C ASN A 72 -3.58 -3.40 -1.94
N SER A 73 -3.10 -3.32 -0.70
CA SER A 73 -2.94 -2.04 0.02
C SER A 73 -1.93 -1.13 -0.68
N LEU A 74 -0.79 -1.66 -1.11
CA LEU A 74 0.22 -0.94 -1.86
C LEU A 74 -0.35 -0.40 -3.18
N ARG A 75 -1.08 -1.23 -3.94
CA ARG A 75 -1.70 -0.83 -5.20
C ARG A 75 -2.70 0.31 -5.01
N ARG A 76 -3.52 0.27 -3.94
CA ARG A 76 -4.45 1.36 -3.59
C ARG A 76 -3.70 2.65 -3.30
N ARG A 77 -2.68 2.61 -2.44
CA ARG A 77 -1.86 3.79 -2.11
C ARG A 77 -1.15 4.38 -3.32
N LEU A 78 -0.64 3.55 -4.22
CA LEU A 78 -0.03 4.03 -5.48
C LEU A 78 -1.07 4.75 -6.36
N SER A 79 -2.29 4.23 -6.45
CA SER A 79 -3.37 4.89 -7.18
C SER A 79 -3.79 6.22 -6.54
N GLU A 80 -3.87 6.27 -5.20
CA GLU A 80 -4.17 7.50 -4.46
C GLU A 80 -3.08 8.55 -4.68
N LEU A 81 -1.80 8.14 -4.60
CA LEU A 81 -0.66 9.02 -4.84
C LEU A 81 -0.67 9.59 -6.27
N ALA A 82 -0.96 8.76 -7.27
CA ALA A 82 -1.08 9.20 -8.66
C ALA A 82 -2.20 10.23 -8.83
N ASN A 83 -3.36 10.01 -8.22
CA ASN A 83 -4.50 10.94 -8.27
C ASN A 83 -4.16 12.28 -7.59
N VAL A 84 -3.55 12.26 -6.40
CA VAL A 84 -3.12 13.48 -5.71
C VAL A 84 -2.08 14.25 -6.53
N GLN A 85 -1.14 13.54 -7.16
CA GLN A 85 -0.14 14.15 -8.04
C GLN A 85 -0.80 14.84 -9.25
N GLU A 86 -1.76 14.18 -9.89
CA GLU A 86 -2.52 14.76 -11.01
C GLU A 86 -3.31 16.00 -10.57
N GLN A 87 -4.00 15.93 -9.42
CA GLN A 87 -4.74 17.05 -8.85
C GLN A 87 -3.81 18.24 -8.56
N ASN A 88 -2.63 17.98 -7.98
CA ASN A 88 -1.65 19.01 -7.70
C ASN A 88 -1.16 19.69 -9.00
N SER A 89 -0.79 18.91 -10.02
CA SER A 89 -0.40 19.45 -11.32
C SER A 89 -1.52 20.29 -11.96
N ARG A 90 -2.78 19.84 -11.85
CA ARG A 90 -3.95 20.59 -12.35
C ARG A 90 -4.14 21.92 -11.62
N ILE A 91 -4.03 21.91 -10.29
CA ILE A 91 -4.13 23.12 -9.47
C ILE A 91 -3.00 24.09 -9.82
N TYR A 92 -1.77 23.60 -9.97
CA TYR A 92 -0.62 24.43 -10.33
C TYR A 92 -0.85 25.17 -11.66
N VAL A 93 -1.33 24.47 -12.70
CA VAL A 93 -1.69 25.09 -13.99
C VAL A 93 -2.83 26.10 -13.82
N GLN A 94 -3.81 25.82 -12.95
CA GLN A 94 -4.90 26.76 -12.66
C GLN A 94 -4.40 28.03 -11.98
N CYS A 95 -3.45 27.94 -11.04
CA CYS A 95 -2.82 29.09 -10.41
C CYS A 95 -2.12 29.97 -11.44
N ILE A 96 -1.29 29.39 -12.31
CA ILE A 96 -0.61 30.14 -13.39
C ILE A 96 -1.63 30.89 -14.27
N ARG A 97 -2.74 30.24 -14.64
CA ARG A 97 -3.80 30.88 -15.44
C ARG A 97 -4.43 32.05 -14.70
N LYS A 98 -4.65 31.92 -13.39
CA LYS A 98 -5.23 32.97 -12.55
C LYS A 98 -4.27 34.14 -12.36
N ASP A 99 -2.99 33.88 -12.19
CA ASP A 99 -1.97 34.92 -12.10
C ASP A 99 -1.92 35.75 -13.40
N GLY A 100 -1.95 35.09 -14.57
CA GLY A 100 -2.02 35.79 -15.85
C GLY A 100 -3.31 36.61 -16.05
N GLU A 101 -4.45 36.12 -15.54
CA GLU A 101 -5.70 36.87 -15.54
C GLU A 101 -5.63 38.13 -14.64
N ILE A 102 -5.02 37.99 -13.46
CA ILE A 102 -4.77 39.11 -12.53
C ILE A 102 -3.87 40.15 -13.18
N GLU A 103 -2.77 39.74 -13.82
CA GLU A 103 -1.87 40.65 -14.53
C GLU A 103 -2.58 41.42 -15.64
N ARG A 104 -3.41 40.73 -16.44
CA ARG A 104 -4.20 41.37 -17.51
C ARG A 104 -5.16 42.40 -16.94
N LEU A 105 -5.96 42.03 -15.94
CA LEU A 105 -6.92 42.94 -15.31
C LEU A 105 -6.23 44.14 -14.66
N THR A 106 -5.06 43.93 -14.07
CA THR A 106 -4.24 45.01 -13.49
C THR A 106 -3.80 46.01 -14.56
N LYS A 107 -3.39 45.53 -15.75
CA LYS A 107 -3.05 46.39 -16.88
C LYS A 107 -4.26 47.17 -17.38
N GLU A 108 -5.39 46.50 -17.62
CA GLU A 108 -6.64 47.13 -18.06
C GLU A 108 -7.10 48.23 -17.09
N LEU A 109 -7.05 47.97 -15.78
CA LEU A 109 -7.35 48.98 -14.76
C LEU A 109 -6.39 50.18 -14.83
N SER A 110 -5.10 49.94 -15.04
CA SER A 110 -4.11 51.01 -15.14
C SER A 110 -4.34 51.89 -16.38
N GLU A 111 -4.72 51.30 -17.50
CA GLU A 111 -5.05 52.01 -18.74
C GLU A 111 -6.35 52.80 -18.59
N LEU A 112 -7.37 52.20 -17.98
CA LEU A 112 -8.63 52.87 -17.68
C LEU A 112 -8.42 54.07 -16.74
N HIS A 113 -7.58 53.92 -15.71
CA HIS A 113 -7.21 55.03 -14.81
C HIS A 113 -6.46 56.15 -15.52
N LYS A 114 -5.61 55.84 -16.51
CA LYS A 114 -4.95 56.85 -17.35
C LYS A 114 -5.98 57.57 -18.22
N SER A 115 -6.83 56.84 -18.93
CA SER A 115 -7.89 57.40 -19.78
C SER A 115 -8.87 58.28 -19.00
N LYS A 116 -9.32 57.82 -17.82
CA LYS A 116 -10.18 58.59 -16.91
C LYS A 116 -9.56 59.91 -16.51
N ARG A 117 -8.27 59.93 -16.13
CA ARG A 117 -7.56 61.17 -15.77
C ARG A 117 -7.52 62.14 -16.94
N GLN A 118 -7.15 61.67 -18.12
CA GLN A 118 -7.10 62.48 -19.34
C GLN A 118 -8.47 63.10 -19.68
N LEU A 119 -9.56 62.35 -19.53
CA LEU A 119 -10.92 62.86 -19.75
C LEU A 119 -11.32 63.93 -18.74
N VAL A 120 -10.96 63.76 -17.46
CA VAL A 120 -11.23 64.76 -16.41
C VAL A 120 -10.45 66.04 -16.68
N GLU A 121 -9.18 65.94 -17.06
CA GLU A 121 -8.35 67.09 -17.43
C GLU A 121 -8.94 67.84 -18.63
N LEU A 122 -9.38 67.12 -19.67
CA LEU A 122 -10.01 67.71 -20.85
C LEU A 122 -11.35 68.38 -20.52
N ALA A 123 -12.18 67.77 -19.66
CA ALA A 123 -13.43 68.35 -19.20
C ALA A 123 -13.18 69.68 -18.45
N GLN A 124 -12.21 69.70 -17.52
CA GLN A 124 -11.81 70.91 -16.79
C GLN A 124 -11.29 72.02 -17.71
N GLN A 125 -10.50 71.65 -18.72
CA GLN A 125 -10.05 72.58 -19.75
C GLN A 125 -11.24 73.17 -20.53
N LYS A 126 -12.19 72.33 -20.95
CA LYS A 126 -13.38 72.78 -21.70
C LYS A 126 -14.28 73.66 -20.85
N ASP A 127 -14.50 73.34 -19.58
CA ASP A 127 -15.25 74.19 -18.64
C ASP A 127 -14.59 75.57 -18.50
N SER A 128 -13.25 75.61 -18.43
CA SER A 128 -12.49 76.86 -18.37
C SER A 128 -12.61 77.68 -19.65
N GLU A 129 -12.53 77.05 -20.82
CA GLU A 129 -12.74 77.68 -22.13
C GLU A 129 -14.16 78.25 -22.26
N ILE A 130 -15.19 77.52 -21.83
CA ILE A 130 -16.58 77.96 -21.81
C ILE A 130 -16.74 79.17 -20.89
N HIS A 131 -16.23 79.11 -19.66
CA HIS A 131 -16.29 80.23 -18.73
C HIS A 131 -15.60 81.48 -19.28
N PHE A 132 -14.44 81.31 -19.91
CA PHE A 132 -13.72 82.40 -20.56
C PHE A 132 -14.51 82.99 -21.75
N GLY A 133 -15.12 82.14 -22.59
CA GLY A 133 -15.96 82.57 -23.71
C GLY A 133 -17.21 83.33 -23.28
N LEU A 134 -17.91 82.83 -22.26
CA LEU A 134 -19.08 83.50 -21.67
C LEU A 134 -18.72 84.87 -21.07
N SER A 135 -17.56 84.95 -20.41
CA SER A 135 -17.02 86.21 -19.89
C SER A 135 -16.76 87.23 -21.01
N LYS A 136 -16.14 86.79 -22.13
CA LYS A 136 -15.92 87.64 -23.32
C LYS A 136 -17.20 88.16 -23.96
N LEU A 137 -18.28 87.38 -23.91
CA LEU A 137 -19.60 87.75 -24.43
C LEU A 137 -20.41 88.64 -23.47
N GLY A 138 -19.87 88.98 -22.29
CA GLY A 138 -20.56 89.81 -21.30
C GLY A 138 -21.69 89.08 -20.56
N ILE A 139 -21.74 87.75 -20.63
CA ILE A 139 -22.80 86.93 -20.02
C ILE A 139 -22.34 86.50 -18.62
N THR A 140 -22.60 87.33 -17.60
CA THR A 140 -22.37 86.96 -16.20
C THR A 140 -23.61 86.28 -15.61
N LYS A 141 -23.47 84.98 -15.28
CA LYS A 141 -24.42 84.10 -14.56
C LYS A 141 -25.91 84.53 -14.61
N LEU A 142 -26.66 83.93 -15.52
CA LEU A 142 -28.10 83.74 -15.33
C LEU A 142 -28.31 83.00 -13.99
N GLY A 143 -29.05 83.64 -13.09
CA GLY A 143 -29.24 83.21 -11.72
C GLY A 143 -29.76 81.78 -11.59
N ARG A 144 -29.28 81.09 -10.56
CA ARG A 144 -30.04 80.01 -9.93
C ARG A 144 -31.37 80.60 -9.48
N ARG A 145 -32.46 80.28 -10.18
CA ARG A 145 -33.79 80.28 -9.59
C ARG A 145 -34.01 78.96 -8.85
N ALA A 146 -34.76 79.09 -7.76
CA ALA A 146 -35.09 78.11 -6.74
C ALA A 146 -35.53 76.74 -7.26
#